data_AF-A0A7M3NX35-F1
#
_entry.id   AF-A0A7M3NX35-F1
#
_cell.length_a   1.000
_cell.length_b   1.000
_cell.length_c   1.000
_cell.angle_alpha   90.00
_cell.angle_beta   90.00
_cell.angle_gamma   90.00
#
_symmetry.space_group_name_H-M   'P 1'
#
loop_
_entity.id
_entity.type
_entity.pdbx_description
1 polymer ?
#
loop_
_entity_poly.entity_id
_entity_poly.type
_entity_poly.pdbx_seq_one_letter_code
_entity_poly.pdbx_strand_id
1 'polypeptide(L)'
;MIQVAADGRWETAEVVSPVKHRAHALGVVEQAARTARHDVAVEVLWPANAFCGVRWGVDQWDEAVAGTARAYDALAGGNAAVTLVSALLGDAPSSVVEFAELGAVNAWTSVGSEVLWRHGEGFTQEALDATLLRRPELTVCEHPLAVELAVTIPRPCWVGIYVSSQRGSLHHLDPRAITSLLGQVVR
;
A
#
# COMPACT_ATOMS: atom_id res chain seq x y z
N MET A 1 -0.50 12.36 -0.37
CA MET A 1 -1.59 12.34 0.65
C MET A 1 -1.24 11.32 1.71
N ILE A 2 -1.83 11.38 2.89
CA ILE A 2 -1.70 10.33 3.91
C ILE A 2 -3.06 9.68 4.09
N GLN A 3 -3.14 8.36 4.07
CA GLN A 3 -4.33 7.59 4.42
C GLN A 3 -4.06 6.82 5.71
N VAL A 4 -5.08 6.72 6.56
CA VAL A 4 -5.00 5.96 7.81
C VAL A 4 -6.17 5.00 7.87
N ALA A 5 -5.87 3.72 8.04
CA ALA A 5 -6.86 2.66 8.19
C ALA A 5 -6.68 1.95 9.54
N ALA A 6 -7.80 1.54 10.13
CA ALA A 6 -7.83 0.68 11.31
C ALA A 6 -8.31 -0.71 10.88
N ASP A 7 -7.69 -1.76 11.43
CA ASP A 7 -8.07 -3.16 11.21
C ASP A 7 -8.14 -3.56 9.72
N GLY A 8 -7.22 -3.02 8.90
CA GLY A 8 -7.18 -3.24 7.45
C GLY A 8 -8.37 -2.70 6.64
N ARG A 9 -9.23 -1.85 7.21
CA ARG A 9 -10.43 -1.31 6.54
C ARG A 9 -10.12 -0.06 5.71
N TRP A 10 -9.55 -0.26 4.54
CA TRP A 10 -9.15 0.82 3.63
C TRP A 10 -10.33 1.56 2.99
N GLU A 11 -11.48 0.89 2.82
CA GLU A 11 -12.73 1.45 2.27
C GLU A 11 -13.24 2.65 3.09
N THR A 12 -12.91 2.66 4.39
CA THR A 12 -13.29 3.71 5.34
C THR A 12 -12.09 4.48 5.85
N ALA A 13 -10.94 4.40 5.17
CA ALA A 13 -9.72 5.07 5.59
C ALA A 13 -9.91 6.59 5.62
N GLU A 14 -9.36 7.23 6.65
CA GLU A 14 -9.33 8.68 6.71
C GLU A 14 -8.20 9.22 5.84
N VAL A 15 -8.51 10.21 5.00
CA VAL A 15 -7.55 10.80 4.06
C VAL A 15 -7.17 12.22 4.49
N VAL A 16 -5.87 12.43 4.67
CA VAL A 16 -5.28 13.70 5.05
C VAL A 16 -4.44 14.25 3.89
N SER A 17 -4.81 15.44 3.43
CA SER A 17 -4.01 16.17 2.45
C SER A 17 -2.76 16.74 3.12
N PRO A 18 -1.59 16.72 2.43
CA PRO A 18 -0.36 17.33 2.94
C PRO A 18 -0.47 18.86 3.09
N VAL A 19 -1.48 19.50 2.48
CA VAL A 19 -1.73 20.94 2.63
C VAL A 19 -2.46 21.26 3.95
N LYS A 20 -3.08 20.27 4.60
CA LYS A 20 -3.67 20.43 5.93
C LYS A 20 -2.56 20.44 7.00
N HIS A 21 -2.82 21.07 8.15
CA HIS A 21 -1.88 21.16 9.25
C HIS A 21 -1.41 19.77 9.75
N ARG A 22 -0.10 19.60 9.94
CA ARG A 22 0.54 18.40 10.50
C ARG A 22 -0.17 17.83 11.72
N ALA A 23 -0.59 18.69 12.66
CA ALA A 23 -1.30 18.27 13.88
C ALA A 23 -2.60 17.50 13.58
N HIS A 24 -3.30 17.84 12.50
CA HIS A 24 -4.50 17.12 12.08
C HIS A 24 -4.16 15.71 11.58
N ALA A 25 -3.07 15.55 10.81
CA ALA A 25 -2.62 14.22 10.36
C ALA A 25 -2.32 13.29 11.54
N LEU A 26 -1.65 13.80 12.57
CA LEU A 26 -1.33 13.03 13.78
C LEU A 26 -2.59 12.68 14.58
N GLY A 27 -3.50 13.65 14.74
CA GLY A 27 -4.78 13.41 15.43
C GLY A 27 -5.64 12.34 14.76
N VAL A 28 -5.58 12.21 13.43
CA VAL A 28 -6.26 11.14 12.69
C VAL A 28 -5.67 9.77 13.02
N VAL A 29 -4.33 9.66 13.11
CA VAL A 29 -3.67 8.40 13.52
C VAL A 29 -4.05 8.03 14.95
N GLU A 30 -4.01 8.99 15.88
CA GLU A 30 -4.43 8.78 17.27
C GLU A 30 -5.89 8.32 17.35
N GLN A 31 -6.77 8.95 16.58
CA GLN A 31 -8.19 8.62 16.57
C GLN A 31 -8.45 7.22 16.00
N ALA A 32 -7.75 6.85 14.91
CA ALA A 32 -7.83 5.52 14.33
C ALA A 32 -7.31 4.45 15.30
N ALA A 33 -6.19 4.70 15.99
CA ALA A 33 -5.65 3.78 16.98
C ALA A 33 -6.59 3.56 18.17
N ARG A 34 -7.34 4.59 18.61
CA ARG A 34 -8.33 4.48 19.70
C ARG A 34 -9.53 3.61 19.35
N THR A 35 -9.87 3.49 18.06
CA THR A 35 -11.03 2.72 17.61
C THR A 35 -10.65 1.36 17.01
N ALA A 36 -9.39 1.18 16.65
CA ALA A 36 -8.84 -0.08 16.15
C ALA A 36 -8.91 -1.19 17.21
N ARG A 37 -9.13 -2.42 16.74
CA ARG A 37 -9.13 -3.61 17.61
C ARG A 37 -7.81 -4.38 17.57
N HIS A 38 -7.11 -4.34 16.44
CA HIS A 38 -5.93 -5.17 16.17
C HIS A 38 -4.76 -4.30 15.70
N ASP A 39 -4.99 -3.46 14.70
CA ASP A 39 -3.91 -2.72 14.04
C ASP A 39 -4.35 -1.36 13.50
N VAL A 40 -3.34 -0.51 13.32
CA VAL A 40 -3.42 0.73 12.55
C VAL A 40 -2.40 0.67 11.42
N ALA A 41 -2.82 1.10 10.24
CA ALA A 41 -1.98 1.20 9.06
C ALA A 41 -2.00 2.62 8.52
N VAL A 42 -0.84 3.09 8.07
CA VAL A 42 -0.69 4.41 7.45
C VAL A 42 -0.07 4.23 6.09
N GLU A 43 -0.69 4.85 5.09
CA GLU A 43 -0.19 4.93 3.72
C GLU A 43 0.14 6.36 3.32
N VAL A 44 1.22 6.51 2.57
CA VAL A 44 1.60 7.77 1.93
C VAL A 44 1.48 7.61 0.43
N LEU A 45 0.56 8.36 -0.17
CA LEU A 45 0.32 8.40 -1.60
C LEU A 45 1.32 9.36 -2.22
N TRP A 46 2.20 8.81 -3.04
CA TRP A 46 3.31 9.51 -3.68
C TRP A 46 2.91 9.96 -5.10
N PRO A 47 3.35 11.15 -5.57
CA PRO A 47 2.86 11.74 -6.82
C PRO A 47 3.17 10.99 -8.13
N ALA A 48 3.91 9.87 -8.10
CA ALA A 48 4.33 9.13 -9.30
C ALA A 48 3.77 7.70 -9.35
N ASN A 49 2.45 7.56 -9.23
CA ASN A 49 1.72 6.30 -9.37
C ASN A 49 2.15 5.18 -8.40
N ALA A 50 2.57 5.56 -7.19
CA ALA A 50 2.84 4.61 -6.14
C ALA A 50 2.38 5.15 -4.79
N PHE A 51 2.23 4.24 -3.85
CA PHE A 51 2.02 4.54 -2.45
C PHE A 51 2.88 3.59 -1.63
N CYS A 52 3.04 3.90 -0.36
CA CYS A 52 3.75 3.03 0.54
C CYS A 52 3.12 3.08 1.92
N GLY A 53 3.13 1.96 2.61
CA GLY A 53 2.46 1.85 3.89
C GLY A 53 3.21 1.01 4.89
N VAL A 54 2.86 1.23 6.15
CA VAL A 54 3.37 0.51 7.31
C VAL A 54 2.18 0.19 8.21
N ARG A 55 2.21 -1.00 8.82
CA ARG A 55 1.23 -1.44 9.82
C ARG A 55 1.89 -1.56 11.19
N TRP A 56 1.16 -1.14 12.21
CA TRP A 56 1.50 -1.27 13.62
C TRP A 56 0.43 -2.03 14.37
N GLY A 57 0.83 -2.79 15.38
CA GLY A 57 -0.12 -3.27 16.38
C GLY A 57 -0.77 -2.09 17.11
N VAL A 58 -2.00 -2.28 17.60
CA VAL A 58 -2.74 -1.23 18.33
C VAL A 58 -1.99 -0.72 19.58
N ASP A 59 -1.14 -1.56 20.16
CA ASP A 59 -0.26 -1.23 21.30
C ASP A 59 0.94 -0.35 20.93
N GLN A 60 1.23 -0.18 19.63
CA GLN A 60 2.35 0.60 19.10
C GLN A 60 1.91 1.94 18.50
N TRP A 61 0.77 2.49 18.94
CA TRP A 61 0.20 3.71 18.36
C TRP A 61 1.13 4.94 18.47
N ASP A 62 1.90 5.06 19.55
CA ASP A 62 2.90 6.13 19.71
C ASP A 62 3.95 6.10 18.59
N GLU A 63 4.37 4.89 18.19
CA GLU A 63 5.31 4.70 17.08
C GLU A 63 4.66 5.02 15.73
N ALA A 64 3.37 4.68 15.55
CA ALA A 64 2.61 5.03 14.35
C ALA A 64 2.46 6.55 14.19
N VAL A 65 2.18 7.27 15.28
CA VAL A 65 2.12 8.74 15.30
C VAL A 65 3.49 9.33 14.97
N ALA A 66 4.56 8.85 15.61
CA ALA A 66 5.92 9.32 15.35
C ALA A 66 6.37 9.04 13.90
N GLY A 67 6.05 7.87 13.35
CA GLY A 67 6.30 7.49 11.96
C GLY A 67 5.57 8.39 10.98
N THR A 68 4.28 8.64 11.25
CA THR A 68 3.46 9.53 10.42
C THR A 68 3.98 10.95 10.42
N ALA A 69 4.42 11.46 11.58
CA ALA A 69 5.07 12.75 11.71
C ALA A 69 6.29 12.87 10.79
N ARG A 70 7.21 11.90 10.85
CA ARG A 70 8.40 11.88 9.99
C ARG A 70 8.03 11.79 8.51
N ALA A 71 7.06 10.93 8.17
CA ALA A 71 6.64 10.74 6.79
C ALA A 71 5.93 11.97 6.21
N TYR A 72 5.15 12.68 7.02
CA TYR A 72 4.55 13.96 6.64
C TYR A 72 5.64 14.99 6.30
N ASP A 73 6.64 15.13 7.17
CA ASP A 73 7.74 16.07 6.99
C ASP A 73 8.58 15.69 5.73
N ALA A 74 8.84 14.39 5.52
CA ALA A 74 9.52 13.89 4.33
C ALA A 74 8.71 14.11 3.04
N LEU A 75 7.40 13.92 3.07
CA LEU A 75 6.51 14.16 1.93
C LEU A 75 6.49 15.65 1.56
N ALA A 76 6.40 16.54 2.55
CA ALA A 76 6.45 17.99 2.35
C ALA A 76 7.79 18.44 1.75
N GLY A 77 8.89 17.73 2.09
CA GLY A 77 10.21 17.94 1.50
C GLY A 77 10.40 17.38 0.08
N GLY A 78 9.39 16.73 -0.51
CA GLY A 78 9.46 16.19 -1.87
C GLY A 78 10.33 14.92 -2.01
N ASN A 79 10.48 14.16 -0.93
CA ASN A 79 11.31 12.95 -0.93
C ASN A 79 10.71 11.80 -1.77
N ALA A 80 11.57 10.84 -2.14
CA ALA A 80 11.18 9.63 -2.87
C ALA A 80 10.47 8.60 -1.97
N ALA A 81 9.76 7.65 -2.59
CA ALA A 81 8.99 6.61 -1.89
C ALA A 81 9.80 5.79 -0.87
N VAL A 82 11.05 5.42 -1.18
CA VAL A 82 11.92 4.67 -0.25
C VAL A 82 12.21 5.45 1.04
N THR A 83 12.38 6.77 0.93
CA THR A 83 12.58 7.65 2.07
C THR A 83 11.30 7.77 2.89
N LEU A 84 10.13 7.78 2.22
CA LEU A 84 8.83 7.83 2.90
C LEU A 84 8.56 6.54 3.70
N VAL A 85 8.85 5.36 3.13
CA VAL A 85 8.78 4.08 3.84
C VAL A 85 9.70 4.08 5.06
N SER A 86 10.96 4.48 4.87
CA SER A 86 11.93 4.52 5.95
C SER A 86 11.52 5.52 7.05
N ALA A 87 10.91 6.65 6.66
CA ALA A 87 10.39 7.64 7.59
C ALA A 87 9.22 7.09 8.42
N LEU A 88 8.27 6.39 7.78
CA LEU A 88 7.19 5.70 8.49
C LEU A 88 7.76 4.67 9.46
N LEU A 89 8.62 3.76 8.98
CA LEU A 89 9.22 2.69 9.78
C LEU A 89 10.05 3.22 10.95
N GLY A 90 10.79 4.31 10.75
CA GLY A 90 11.84 4.77 11.67
C GLY A 90 13.15 4.01 11.53
N ASP A 91 13.24 3.10 10.56
CA ASP A 91 14.41 2.28 10.22
C ASP A 91 14.36 1.92 8.71
N ALA A 92 15.42 1.30 8.19
CA ALA A 92 15.42 0.74 6.84
C ALA A 92 14.60 -0.56 6.78
N PRO A 93 13.71 -0.73 5.78
CA PRO A 93 13.05 -2.02 5.55
C PRO A 93 14.08 -3.07 5.11
N SER A 94 13.75 -4.35 5.34
CA SER A 94 14.48 -5.44 4.69
C SER A 94 14.47 -5.26 3.17
N SER A 95 15.59 -5.60 2.53
CA SER A 95 15.70 -5.58 1.06
C SER A 95 15.01 -6.77 0.39
N VAL A 96 14.53 -7.74 1.16
CA VAL A 96 13.89 -8.96 0.65
C VAL A 96 12.38 -8.75 0.60
N VAL A 97 11.82 -8.66 -0.62
CA VAL A 97 10.37 -8.72 -0.84
C VAL A 97 9.90 -10.14 -0.58
N GLU A 98 8.89 -10.29 0.28
CA GLU A 98 8.41 -11.59 0.73
C GLU A 98 7.26 -12.10 -0.15
N PHE A 99 6.40 -11.21 -0.61
CA PHE A 99 5.31 -11.54 -1.53
C PHE A 99 4.81 -10.31 -2.28
N ALA A 100 4.09 -10.57 -3.37
CA ALA A 100 3.41 -9.55 -4.16
C ALA A 100 1.92 -9.88 -4.28
N GLU A 101 1.06 -8.92 -3.97
CA GLU A 101 -0.40 -9.06 -4.09
C GLU A 101 -0.98 -8.05 -5.07
N LEU A 102 -1.90 -8.49 -5.91
CA LEU A 102 -2.74 -7.62 -6.73
C LEU A 102 -4.05 -7.36 -6.00
N GLY A 103 -4.45 -6.08 -5.88
CA GLY A 103 -5.73 -5.73 -5.29
C GLY A 103 -6.25 -4.38 -5.74
N ALA A 104 -7.52 -4.14 -5.41
CA ALA A 104 -8.20 -2.87 -5.63
C ALA A 104 -7.93 -1.91 -4.46
N VAL A 105 -7.32 -0.77 -4.75
CA VAL A 105 -6.91 0.22 -3.75
C VAL A 105 -8.15 0.85 -3.11
N ASN A 106 -8.16 0.89 -1.78
CA ASN A 106 -9.31 1.28 -0.95
C ASN A 106 -10.56 0.40 -1.15
N ALA A 107 -10.40 -0.83 -1.65
CA ALA A 107 -11.47 -1.82 -1.85
C ALA A 107 -10.98 -3.26 -1.61
N TRP A 108 -10.00 -3.40 -0.73
CA TRP A 108 -9.29 -4.67 -0.50
C TRP A 108 -10.18 -5.75 0.09
N THR A 109 -11.17 -5.38 0.92
CA THR A 109 -12.11 -6.33 1.53
C THR A 109 -13.34 -6.56 0.65
N SER A 110 -13.75 -5.56 -0.13
CA SER A 110 -14.94 -5.64 -0.99
C SER A 110 -14.68 -6.36 -2.31
N VAL A 111 -13.51 -6.13 -2.93
CA VAL A 111 -13.08 -6.80 -4.17
C VAL A 111 -12.18 -8.01 -3.88
N GLY A 112 -11.40 -7.94 -2.80
CA GLY A 112 -10.40 -8.95 -2.46
C GLY A 112 -9.05 -8.72 -3.16
N SER A 113 -7.99 -9.25 -2.58
CA SER A 113 -6.67 -9.34 -3.22
C SER A 113 -6.37 -10.73 -3.74
N GLU A 114 -5.29 -10.84 -4.50
CA GLU A 114 -4.77 -12.09 -5.02
C GLU A 114 -3.24 -12.09 -4.92
N VAL A 115 -2.68 -13.10 -4.28
CA VAL A 115 -1.22 -13.27 -4.23
C VAL A 115 -0.74 -13.71 -5.60
N LEU A 116 0.11 -12.90 -6.23
CA LEU A 116 0.69 -13.19 -7.53
C LEU A 116 1.99 -13.99 -7.42
N TRP A 117 2.72 -13.80 -6.32
CA TRP A 117 4.06 -14.37 -6.12
C TRP A 117 4.46 -14.35 -4.65
N ARG A 118 5.22 -15.35 -4.19
CA ARG A 118 5.96 -15.34 -2.93
C ARG A 118 7.44 -15.60 -3.13
N HIS A 119 8.26 -15.12 -2.20
CA HIS A 119 9.70 -15.34 -2.19
C HIS A 119 10.05 -16.83 -2.30
N GLY A 120 10.87 -17.17 -3.30
CA GLY A 120 11.25 -18.55 -3.63
C GLY A 120 10.33 -19.24 -4.64
N GLU A 121 9.17 -18.65 -4.99
CA GLU A 121 8.32 -19.13 -6.08
C GLU A 121 8.80 -18.61 -7.44
N GLY A 122 8.57 -19.39 -8.50
CA GLY A 122 8.73 -18.92 -9.87
C GLY A 122 7.51 -18.12 -10.31
N PHE A 123 7.73 -16.95 -10.92
CA PHE A 123 6.67 -16.18 -11.57
C PHE A 123 6.64 -16.49 -13.08
N THR A 124 5.46 -16.78 -13.62
CA THR A 124 5.27 -16.99 -15.07
C THR A 124 4.06 -16.22 -15.58
N GLN A 125 4.09 -15.90 -16.89
CA GLN A 125 2.97 -15.22 -17.55
C GLN A 125 1.71 -16.10 -17.54
N GLU A 126 1.86 -17.42 -17.71
CA GLU A 126 0.74 -18.36 -17.71
C GLU A 126 0.03 -18.39 -16.35
N ALA A 127 0.79 -18.27 -15.25
CA ALA A 127 0.22 -18.19 -13.91
C ALA A 127 -0.58 -16.90 -13.73
N LEU A 128 -0.06 -15.76 -14.19
CA LEU A 128 -0.78 -14.49 -14.18
C LEU A 128 -2.07 -14.57 -15.00
N ASP A 129 -2.00 -15.06 -16.23
CA ASP A 129 -3.17 -15.17 -17.11
C ASP A 129 -4.26 -16.07 -16.50
N ALA A 130 -3.87 -17.21 -15.93
CA ALA A 130 -4.79 -18.11 -15.25
C ALA A 130 -5.44 -17.45 -14.03
N THR A 131 -4.68 -16.64 -13.28
CA THR A 131 -5.20 -15.88 -12.15
C THR A 131 -6.20 -14.81 -12.58
N LEU A 132 -5.88 -14.02 -13.60
CA LEU A 132 -6.78 -12.98 -14.12
C LEU A 132 -8.06 -13.56 -14.72
N LEU A 133 -7.99 -14.77 -15.30
CA LEU A 133 -9.18 -15.48 -15.78
C LEU A 133 -10.11 -15.90 -14.62
N ARG A 134 -9.56 -16.26 -13.46
CA ARG A 134 -10.33 -16.62 -12.26
C ARG A 134 -10.85 -15.41 -11.48
N ARG A 135 -10.21 -14.26 -11.63
CA ARG A 135 -10.50 -13.01 -10.90
C ARG A 135 -10.84 -11.87 -11.89
N PRO A 136 -11.92 -11.98 -12.68
CA PRO A 136 -12.28 -10.96 -13.67
C PRO A 136 -12.49 -9.56 -13.06
N GLU A 137 -12.90 -9.46 -11.81
CA GLU A 137 -13.01 -8.21 -11.05
C GLU A 137 -11.67 -7.51 -10.82
N LEU A 138 -10.54 -8.24 -10.89
CA LEU A 138 -9.19 -7.67 -10.86
C LEU A 138 -8.66 -7.33 -12.25
N THR A 139 -9.48 -7.45 -13.30
CA THR A 139 -9.12 -6.99 -14.65
C THR A 139 -9.75 -5.64 -14.99
N VAL A 140 -10.97 -5.40 -14.52
CA VAL A 140 -11.71 -4.14 -14.67
C VAL A 140 -12.57 -3.90 -13.43
N CYS A 141 -12.37 -2.78 -12.73
CA CYS A 141 -13.22 -2.39 -11.58
C CYS A 141 -13.30 -0.86 -11.41
N GLU A 142 -14.14 -0.40 -10.48
CA GLU A 142 -14.34 1.04 -10.21
C GLU A 142 -13.16 1.67 -9.45
N HIS A 143 -12.26 0.86 -8.93
CA HIS A 143 -11.13 1.28 -8.10
C HIS A 143 -9.81 1.14 -8.85
N PRO A 144 -8.81 1.99 -8.59
CA PRO A 144 -7.46 1.74 -9.08
C PRO A 144 -6.93 0.38 -8.60
N LEU A 145 -6.35 -0.39 -9.49
CA LEU A 145 -5.64 -1.63 -9.16
C LEU A 145 -4.16 -1.35 -8.95
N ALA A 146 -3.58 -1.98 -7.92
CA ALA A 146 -2.16 -1.90 -7.62
C ALA A 146 -1.59 -3.27 -7.27
N VAL A 147 -0.29 -3.43 -7.52
CA VAL A 147 0.51 -4.52 -6.96
C VAL A 147 1.24 -4.00 -5.74
N GLU A 148 1.00 -4.63 -4.59
CA GLU A 148 1.71 -4.34 -3.34
C GLU A 148 2.85 -5.33 -3.16
N LEU A 149 4.07 -4.80 -3.04
CA LEU A 149 5.26 -5.56 -2.69
C LEU A 149 5.46 -5.48 -1.18
N ALA A 150 5.31 -6.60 -0.48
CA ALA A 150 5.28 -6.65 0.96
C ALA A 150 6.59 -7.16 1.58
N VAL A 151 6.92 -6.60 2.74
CA VAL A 151 8.08 -6.94 3.59
C VAL A 151 7.63 -6.93 5.05
N THR A 152 8.06 -7.89 5.87
CA THR A 152 7.61 -7.98 7.28
C THR A 152 8.65 -7.55 8.31
N ILE A 153 9.90 -7.27 7.90
CA ILE A 153 11.00 -6.88 8.80
C ILE A 153 11.39 -5.41 8.55
N PRO A 154 11.48 -4.57 9.61
CA PRO A 154 11.29 -4.90 11.04
C PRO A 154 9.81 -4.98 11.47
N ARG A 155 8.89 -4.62 10.58
CA ARG A 155 7.43 -4.75 10.75
C ARG A 155 6.77 -4.78 9.38
N PRO A 156 5.49 -5.19 9.28
CA PRO A 156 4.78 -5.23 8.01
C PRO A 156 4.72 -3.86 7.34
N CYS A 157 5.28 -3.79 6.13
CA CYS A 157 5.28 -2.62 5.27
C CYS A 157 5.20 -3.03 3.80
N TRP A 158 4.78 -2.11 2.95
CA TRP A 158 4.61 -2.37 1.53
C TRP A 158 4.87 -1.13 0.68
N VAL A 159 5.18 -1.38 -0.58
CA VAL A 159 5.12 -0.40 -1.66
C VAL A 159 4.10 -0.87 -2.68
N GLY A 160 3.05 -0.09 -2.86
CA GLY A 160 2.00 -0.31 -3.86
C GLY A 160 2.29 0.48 -5.13
N ILE A 161 2.21 -0.19 -6.28
CA ILE A 161 2.42 0.43 -7.60
C ILE A 161 1.13 0.23 -8.41
N TYR A 162 0.53 1.33 -8.88
CA TYR A 162 -0.68 1.23 -9.69
C TYR A 162 -0.36 0.56 -11.04
N VAL A 163 -1.17 -0.43 -11.38
CA VAL A 163 -1.05 -1.24 -12.61
C VAL A 163 -2.30 -1.14 -13.49
N SER A 164 -3.11 -0.10 -13.29
CA SER A 164 -4.33 0.15 -14.06
C SER A 164 -4.40 1.58 -14.56
N SER A 165 -5.20 1.78 -15.61
CA SER A 165 -5.50 3.10 -16.17
C SER A 165 -7.01 3.33 -16.19
N GLN A 166 -7.44 4.54 -15.88
CA GLN A 166 -8.85 4.90 -15.90
C GLN A 166 -9.35 5.08 -17.35
N ARG A 167 -10.50 4.47 -17.68
CA ARG A 167 -11.25 4.66 -18.93
C ARG A 167 -12.73 4.84 -18.57
N GLY A 168 -13.21 6.08 -18.67
CA GLY A 168 -14.55 6.43 -18.16
C GLY A 168 -14.60 6.28 -16.64
N SER A 169 -15.61 5.57 -16.12
CA SER A 169 -15.78 5.31 -14.68
C SER A 169 -15.00 4.10 -14.17
N LEU A 170 -14.33 3.34 -15.04
CA LEU A 170 -13.67 2.08 -14.69
C LEU A 170 -12.16 2.16 -14.86
N HIS A 171 -11.44 1.43 -14.03
CA HIS A 171 -10.02 1.17 -14.13
C HIS A 171 -9.80 -0.16 -14.85
N HIS A 172 -8.96 -0.13 -15.88
CA HIS A 172 -8.57 -1.30 -16.64
C HIS A 172 -7.14 -1.68 -16.30
N LEU A 173 -6.93 -2.93 -15.90
CA LEU A 173 -5.61 -3.49 -15.63
C LEU A 173 -4.74 -3.44 -16.90
N ASP A 174 -3.46 -3.12 -16.73
CA ASP A 174 -2.41 -3.37 -17.70
C ASP A 174 -1.57 -4.58 -17.25
N PRO A 175 -1.81 -5.78 -17.79
CA PRO A 175 -1.04 -6.97 -17.42
C PRO A 175 0.46 -6.83 -17.68
N ARG A 176 0.87 -6.00 -18.64
CA ARG A 176 2.30 -5.77 -18.93
C ARG A 176 2.99 -5.02 -17.80
N ALA A 177 2.26 -4.16 -17.09
CA ALA A 177 2.78 -3.46 -15.92
C ALA A 177 3.12 -4.45 -14.79
N ILE A 178 2.26 -5.46 -14.56
CA ILE A 178 2.53 -6.53 -13.58
C ILE A 178 3.76 -7.34 -13.98
N THR A 179 3.82 -7.82 -15.22
CA THR A 179 4.94 -8.65 -15.69
C THR A 179 6.26 -7.88 -15.64
N SER A 180 6.25 -6.60 -16.02
CA SER A 180 7.41 -5.71 -15.92
C SER A 180 7.86 -5.51 -14.48
N LEU A 181 6.91 -5.33 -13.56
CA LEU A 181 7.19 -5.14 -12.14
C LEU A 181 7.77 -6.41 -11.51
N LEU A 182 7.09 -7.55 -11.65
CA LEU A 182 7.53 -8.80 -11.03
C LEU A 182 8.82 -9.32 -11.67
N GLY A 183 9.06 -9.09 -12.96
CA GLY A 183 10.35 -9.40 -13.60
C GLY A 183 11.56 -8.65 -13.00
N GLN A 184 11.34 -7.55 -12.27
CA GLN A 184 12.40 -6.84 -11.55
C GLN A 184 12.60 -7.37 -10.12
N VAL A 185 11.58 -7.98 -9.53
CA VAL A 185 11.55 -8.45 -8.14
C VAL A 185 11.96 -9.92 -8.01
N VAL A 186 11.55 -10.78 -8.95
CA VAL A 186 11.70 -12.25 -8.90
C VAL A 186 13.09 -12.71 -9.40
N ARG A 187 14.16 -12.01 -9.00
CA ARG A 187 15.53 -12.34 -9.44
C ARG A 187 16.24 -13.33 -8.53
#